data_AF-A0A1H6C8E2-F1
#
_entry.id   AF-A0A1H6C8E2-F1
#
_cell.length_a   1.000
_cell.length_b   1.000
_cell.length_c   1.000
_cell.angle_alpha   90.00
_cell.angle_beta   90.00
_cell.angle_gamma   90.00
#
_symmetry.space_group_name_H-M   'P 1'
#
loop_
_entity.id
_entity.type
_entity.pdbx_description
1 polymer ?
#
loop_
_entity_poly.entity_id
_entity_poly.type
_entity_poly.pdbx_seq_one_letter_code
_entity_poly.pdbx_strand_id
1 'polypeptide(L)'
;MFRRSVLTALAGLCLGASALAQASNPILSHADPFITFDPVTKDGQYVLTATGRDITLWTGPIPETSSTTPYVIYTPMEGMTQTWSPTVWKIDGHWWVYFTAQMTGQKHKIYVLESEADDVLGAYVFKGALETGRASIDPSILVVGKSHYLMYVTVDSGANDTWIRKLKTPTEFDGEGALIAHPEAGWEKGEGTTRNYPVDEGPTALYHGGKTFVVFSASDTASPRYCLGLLTLVGKDPMVPGNWIKTPHPVFAWSPENSIFGPGRGTFAKGKDGAMWLLYAAKSTDAPNAAHREIRAQRFTWNADGTPNFGSPKKDGPIEP
;
A
#
# COMPACT_ATOMS: atom_id res chain seq x y z
N MET A 1 -41.13 66.63 -25.02
CA MET A 1 -39.84 66.67 -24.29
C MET A 1 -39.57 65.30 -23.70
N PHE A 2 -38.33 64.87 -23.78
CA PHE A 2 -37.80 63.54 -23.51
C PHE A 2 -38.05 63.03 -22.08
N ARG A 3 -38.28 61.71 -21.96
CA ARG A 3 -37.38 60.76 -21.24
C ARG A 3 -37.97 59.34 -21.27
N ARG A 4 -37.36 58.47 -22.09
CA ARG A 4 -37.48 57.01 -21.96
C ARG A 4 -36.42 56.56 -20.95
N SER A 5 -36.83 56.02 -19.82
CA SER A 5 -35.95 55.36 -18.86
C SER A 5 -35.77 53.90 -19.28
N VAL A 6 -34.55 53.54 -19.68
CA VAL A 6 -34.15 52.15 -19.94
C VAL A 6 -33.78 51.53 -18.59
N LEU A 7 -34.52 50.51 -18.17
CA LEU A 7 -34.16 49.70 -17.00
C LEU A 7 -33.25 48.57 -17.48
N THR A 8 -31.95 48.69 -17.22
CA THR A 8 -30.97 47.64 -17.51
C THR A 8 -30.93 46.68 -16.31
N ALA A 9 -31.48 45.47 -16.46
CA ALA A 9 -31.34 44.42 -15.46
C ALA A 9 -29.94 43.79 -15.61
N LEU A 10 -29.04 44.06 -14.66
CA LEU A 10 -27.81 43.27 -14.49
C LEU A 10 -28.20 41.96 -13.79
N ALA A 11 -28.22 40.86 -14.55
CA ALA A 11 -28.21 39.51 -13.97
C ALA A 11 -26.78 39.20 -13.51
N GLY A 12 -26.51 39.31 -12.22
CA GLY A 12 -25.27 38.82 -11.63
C GLY A 12 -25.28 37.30 -11.60
N LEU A 13 -24.41 36.66 -12.41
CA LEU A 13 -24.08 35.25 -12.22
C LEU A 13 -23.27 35.12 -10.92
N CYS A 14 -23.90 34.66 -9.85
CA CYS A 14 -23.18 34.11 -8.71
C CYS A 14 -22.59 32.76 -9.14
N LEU A 15 -21.33 32.76 -9.55
CA LEU A 15 -20.50 31.57 -9.58
C LEU A 15 -20.31 31.11 -8.13
N GLY A 16 -21.14 30.16 -7.69
CA GLY A 16 -20.91 29.45 -6.44
C GLY A 16 -19.60 28.68 -6.55
N ALA A 17 -18.57 29.11 -5.83
CA ALA A 17 -17.40 28.29 -5.61
C ALA A 17 -17.86 27.07 -4.81
N SER A 18 -17.94 25.91 -5.44
CA SER A 18 -18.07 24.64 -4.74
C SER A 18 -16.84 24.48 -3.87
N ALA A 19 -16.98 24.70 -2.57
CA ALA A 19 -15.95 24.32 -1.61
C ALA A 19 -15.73 22.81 -1.75
N LEU A 20 -14.56 22.40 -2.23
CA LEU A 20 -14.17 21.00 -2.21
C LEU A 20 -14.23 20.54 -0.74
N ALA A 21 -14.97 19.46 -0.47
CA ALA A 21 -15.03 18.89 0.86
C ALA A 21 -13.60 18.56 1.31
N GLN A 22 -13.22 19.02 2.51
CA GLN A 22 -11.91 18.75 3.07
C GLN A 22 -11.75 17.23 3.28
N ALA A 23 -10.64 16.66 2.80
CA ALA A 23 -10.31 15.26 3.02
C ALA A 23 -10.25 14.96 4.53
N SER A 24 -10.61 13.75 4.95
CA SER A 24 -10.67 13.37 6.37
C SER A 24 -10.24 11.92 6.54
N ASN A 25 -9.48 11.63 7.60
CA ASN A 25 -9.22 10.27 8.04
C ASN A 25 -10.41 9.74 8.87
N PRO A 26 -10.70 8.43 8.80
CA PRO A 26 -10.17 7.48 7.81
C PRO A 26 -10.73 7.74 6.41
N ILE A 27 -9.94 7.45 5.37
CA ILE A 27 -10.31 7.70 3.96
C ILE A 27 -11.07 6.54 3.32
N LEU A 28 -10.92 5.32 3.86
CA LEU A 28 -11.59 4.11 3.34
C LEU A 28 -11.63 2.99 4.39
N SER A 29 -12.79 2.37 4.61
CA SER A 29 -12.97 1.25 5.55
C SER A 29 -12.50 -0.09 4.96
N HIS A 30 -11.19 -0.20 4.70
CA HIS A 30 -10.53 -1.40 4.19
C HIS A 30 -9.17 -1.59 4.86
N ALA A 31 -8.50 -2.70 4.55
CA ALA A 31 -7.15 -2.99 5.01
C ALA A 31 -6.15 -3.07 3.86
N ASP A 32 -4.87 -3.06 4.20
CA ASP A 32 -3.76 -3.35 3.28
C ASP A 32 -3.75 -2.42 2.05
N PRO A 33 -3.73 -1.08 2.24
CA PRO A 33 -3.79 -0.13 1.15
C PRO A 33 -2.56 -0.23 0.26
N PHE A 34 -2.75 -0.18 -1.05
CA PHE A 34 -1.70 0.06 -2.01
C PHE A 34 -2.05 1.22 -2.93
N ILE A 35 -1.19 2.25 -2.93
CA ILE A 35 -1.35 3.42 -3.78
C ILE A 35 -0.26 3.47 -4.85
N THR A 36 -0.67 3.81 -6.06
CA THR A 36 0.22 4.15 -7.18
C THR A 36 -0.32 5.37 -7.93
N PHE A 37 0.45 5.88 -8.87
CA PHE A 37 0.06 7.02 -9.71
C PHE A 37 -0.02 6.56 -11.17
N ASP A 38 -1.17 6.80 -11.80
CA ASP A 38 -1.38 6.58 -13.22
C ASP A 38 -1.14 7.89 -14.01
N PRO A 39 -0.06 7.96 -14.81
CA PRO A 39 0.25 9.12 -15.63
C PRO A 39 -0.52 9.15 -16.97
N VAL A 40 -1.26 8.11 -17.35
CA VAL A 40 -1.94 8.02 -18.66
C VAL A 40 -3.19 8.90 -18.72
N THR A 41 -3.90 9.04 -17.60
CA THR A 41 -5.03 9.98 -17.53
C THR A 41 -4.52 11.40 -17.76
N LYS A 42 -5.24 12.20 -18.57
CA LYS A 42 -4.84 13.55 -19.01
C LYS A 42 -4.44 14.50 -17.87
N ASP A 43 -4.97 14.26 -16.67
CA ASP A 43 -4.70 15.05 -15.45
C ASP A 43 -3.90 14.30 -14.37
N GLY A 44 -3.55 13.03 -14.61
CA GLY A 44 -2.92 12.11 -13.66
C GLY A 44 -3.81 11.78 -12.46
N GLN A 45 -4.01 10.50 -12.18
CA GLN A 45 -4.84 10.05 -11.05
C GLN A 45 -4.05 9.12 -10.14
N TYR A 46 -4.34 9.21 -8.84
CA TYR A 46 -3.87 8.23 -7.87
C TYR A 46 -4.81 7.04 -7.92
N VAL A 47 -4.25 5.84 -7.93
CA VAL A 47 -4.97 4.58 -7.92
C VAL A 47 -4.72 3.91 -6.58
N LEU A 48 -5.77 3.69 -5.82
CA LEU A 48 -5.75 2.96 -4.55
C LEU A 48 -6.39 1.58 -4.75
N THR A 49 -5.79 0.55 -4.18
CA THR A 49 -6.44 -0.75 -3.99
C THR A 49 -6.24 -1.22 -2.56
N ALA A 50 -7.01 -2.22 -2.14
CA ALA A 50 -7.03 -2.68 -0.77
C ALA A 50 -7.58 -4.11 -0.68
N THR A 51 -7.33 -4.78 0.45
CA THR A 51 -7.94 -6.09 0.74
C THR A 51 -9.46 -6.00 0.71
N GLY A 52 -10.09 -6.97 0.04
CA GLY A 52 -11.54 -7.08 -0.14
C GLY A 52 -11.89 -8.42 -0.77
N ARG A 53 -13.19 -8.68 -0.99
CA ARG A 53 -13.62 -9.89 -1.73
C ARG A 53 -13.20 -9.81 -3.19
N ASP A 54 -13.46 -8.69 -3.84
CA ASP A 54 -13.05 -8.44 -5.22
C ASP A 54 -11.75 -7.64 -5.23
N ILE A 55 -11.04 -7.66 -6.36
CA ILE A 55 -9.97 -6.70 -6.60
C ILE A 55 -10.62 -5.43 -7.14
N THR A 56 -10.66 -4.43 -6.28
CA THR A 56 -11.24 -3.11 -6.57
C THR A 56 -10.15 -2.07 -6.63
N LEU A 57 -10.22 -1.21 -7.63
CA LEU A 57 -9.42 0.01 -7.74
C LEU A 57 -10.29 1.21 -7.44
N TRP A 58 -9.81 2.10 -6.57
CA TRP A 58 -10.35 3.43 -6.39
C TRP A 58 -9.43 4.43 -7.04
N THR A 59 -9.99 5.53 -7.53
CA THR A 59 -9.21 6.64 -8.05
C THR A 59 -9.51 7.94 -7.33
N GLY A 60 -8.56 8.88 -7.41
CA GLY A 60 -8.74 10.26 -6.97
C GLY A 60 -7.63 11.19 -7.44
N PRO A 61 -7.83 12.52 -7.33
CA PRO A 61 -6.92 13.51 -7.88
C PRO A 61 -5.65 13.74 -7.02
N ILE A 62 -5.71 13.42 -5.73
CA ILE A 62 -4.63 13.55 -4.74
C ILE A 62 -4.65 12.35 -3.78
N PRO A 63 -3.53 12.00 -3.10
CA PRO A 63 -3.43 10.78 -2.28
C PRO A 63 -4.50 10.65 -1.19
N GLU A 64 -4.81 11.75 -0.49
CA GLU A 64 -5.78 11.82 0.60
C GLU A 64 -7.25 11.73 0.16
N THR A 65 -7.52 11.79 -1.14
CA THR A 65 -8.86 11.56 -1.72
C THR A 65 -8.85 10.46 -2.78
N SER A 66 -7.86 9.56 -2.74
CA SER A 66 -7.69 8.45 -3.70
C SER A 66 -8.76 7.35 -3.61
N SER A 67 -9.70 7.46 -2.67
CA SER A 67 -10.75 6.47 -2.40
C SER A 67 -12.14 6.83 -2.95
N THR A 68 -12.25 7.73 -3.95
CA THR A 68 -13.57 8.28 -4.33
C THR A 68 -14.40 7.36 -5.23
N THR A 69 -13.82 6.80 -6.29
CA THR A 69 -14.59 6.09 -7.33
C THR A 69 -14.15 4.64 -7.47
N PRO A 70 -14.95 3.65 -7.05
CA PRO A 70 -14.57 2.23 -7.12
C PRO A 70 -14.80 1.63 -8.51
N TYR A 71 -13.88 0.76 -8.92
CA TYR A 71 -13.89 -0.03 -10.15
C TYR A 71 -13.46 -1.46 -9.81
N VAL A 72 -14.38 -2.42 -9.94
CA VAL A 72 -14.04 -3.84 -9.78
C VAL A 72 -13.37 -4.32 -11.06
N ILE A 73 -12.08 -4.69 -10.97
CA ILE A 73 -11.30 -5.16 -12.12
C ILE A 73 -11.23 -6.69 -12.20
N TYR A 74 -11.47 -7.37 -11.07
CA TYR A 74 -11.48 -8.82 -11.02
C TYR A 74 -12.33 -9.33 -9.86
N THR A 75 -13.25 -10.24 -10.17
CA THR A 75 -13.98 -11.03 -9.18
C THR A 75 -13.35 -12.42 -9.11
N PRO A 76 -12.92 -12.89 -7.92
CA PRO A 76 -12.33 -14.20 -7.76
C PRO A 76 -13.23 -15.33 -8.26
N MET A 77 -12.62 -16.28 -8.96
CA MET A 77 -13.31 -17.47 -9.45
C MET A 77 -13.81 -18.36 -8.31
N GLU A 78 -14.75 -19.27 -8.62
CA GLU A 78 -15.28 -20.22 -7.65
C GLU A 78 -14.17 -21.00 -6.95
N GLY A 79 -14.25 -21.10 -5.62
CA GLY A 79 -13.25 -21.75 -4.78
C GLY A 79 -12.03 -20.89 -4.45
N MET A 80 -11.88 -19.69 -5.05
CA MET A 80 -10.86 -18.71 -4.66
C MET A 80 -11.39 -17.83 -3.54
N THR A 81 -10.66 -17.77 -2.43
CA THR A 81 -11.01 -17.00 -1.23
C THR A 81 -9.80 -16.28 -0.67
N GLN A 82 -10.00 -15.49 0.39
CA GLN A 82 -8.90 -14.82 1.10
C GLN A 82 -8.05 -13.94 0.17
N THR A 83 -8.74 -13.15 -0.64
CA THR A 83 -8.15 -12.19 -1.56
C THR A 83 -7.59 -11.00 -0.79
N TRP A 84 -6.27 -10.98 -0.64
CA TRP A 84 -5.58 -10.03 0.24
C TRP A 84 -4.50 -9.26 -0.49
N SER A 85 -4.29 -8.03 0.00
CA SER A 85 -3.15 -7.17 -0.28
C SER A 85 -2.82 -7.07 -1.79
N PRO A 86 -3.77 -6.69 -2.66
CA PRO A 86 -3.45 -6.41 -4.04
C PRO A 86 -2.45 -5.26 -4.15
N THR A 87 -1.52 -5.35 -5.11
CA THR A 87 -0.61 -4.26 -5.49
C THR A 87 -0.61 -4.08 -7.01
N VAL A 88 -0.46 -2.84 -7.48
CA VAL A 88 -0.70 -2.46 -8.88
C VAL A 88 0.54 -1.78 -9.46
N TRP A 89 1.07 -2.31 -10.56
CA TRP A 89 2.36 -1.89 -11.11
C TRP A 89 2.30 -1.69 -12.61
N LYS A 90 2.88 -0.60 -13.11
CA LYS A 90 3.06 -0.41 -14.55
C LYS A 90 4.42 -0.97 -14.98
N ILE A 91 4.42 -1.99 -15.83
CA ILE A 91 5.61 -2.67 -16.34
C ILE A 91 5.45 -2.87 -17.85
N ASP A 92 6.41 -2.38 -18.63
CA ASP A 92 6.47 -2.51 -20.09
C ASP A 92 5.18 -2.10 -20.84
N GLY A 93 4.51 -1.05 -20.35
CA GLY A 93 3.30 -0.49 -20.98
C GLY A 93 1.99 -1.19 -20.58
N HIS A 94 2.06 -2.20 -19.72
CA HIS A 94 0.90 -2.88 -19.15
C HIS A 94 0.81 -2.65 -17.65
N TRP A 95 -0.40 -2.74 -17.11
CA TRP A 95 -0.67 -2.75 -15.68
C TRP A 95 -0.77 -4.18 -15.18
N TRP A 96 -0.07 -4.45 -14.10
CA TRP A 96 0.02 -5.75 -13.47
C TRP A 96 -0.50 -5.67 -12.04
N VAL A 97 -1.41 -6.57 -11.68
CA VAL A 97 -1.88 -6.69 -10.31
C VAL A 97 -1.36 -7.98 -9.73
N TYR A 98 -0.66 -7.89 -8.60
CA TYR A 98 -0.28 -9.05 -7.80
C TYR A 98 -1.14 -9.07 -6.55
N PHE A 99 -1.74 -10.21 -6.22
CA PHE A 99 -2.57 -10.35 -5.03
C PHE A 99 -2.41 -11.73 -4.41
N THR A 100 -2.74 -11.82 -3.13
CA THR A 100 -2.78 -13.09 -2.40
C THR A 100 -4.16 -13.70 -2.56
N ALA A 101 -4.26 -15.01 -2.75
CA ALA A 101 -5.50 -15.75 -2.57
C ALA A 101 -5.25 -17.19 -2.16
N GLN A 102 -6.30 -17.89 -1.75
CA GLN A 102 -6.30 -19.31 -1.45
C GLN A 102 -7.41 -20.03 -2.23
N MET A 103 -7.04 -21.04 -3.00
CA MET A 103 -8.00 -21.98 -3.58
C MET A 103 -8.40 -23.04 -2.54
N THR A 104 -9.64 -23.51 -2.58
CA THR A 104 -10.14 -24.60 -1.73
C THR A 104 -9.16 -25.78 -1.71
N GLY A 105 -8.73 -26.18 -0.52
CA GLY A 105 -7.78 -27.29 -0.31
C GLY A 105 -6.32 -26.99 -0.64
N GLN A 106 -5.98 -25.76 -1.03
CA GLN A 106 -4.61 -25.33 -1.31
C GLN A 106 -4.10 -24.35 -0.25
N LYS A 107 -2.79 -24.06 -0.28
CA LYS A 107 -2.15 -23.01 0.52
C LYS A 107 -2.35 -21.63 -0.14
N HIS A 108 -2.10 -20.55 0.60
CA HIS A 108 -2.01 -19.21 0.02
C HIS A 108 -0.94 -19.14 -1.07
N LYS A 109 -1.29 -18.47 -2.17
CA LYS A 109 -0.41 -18.21 -3.30
C LYS A 109 -0.55 -16.76 -3.76
N ILE A 110 0.43 -16.33 -4.53
CA ILE A 110 0.41 -15.06 -5.25
C ILE A 110 -0.17 -15.32 -6.64
N TYR A 111 -1.15 -14.51 -7.03
CA TYR A 111 -1.80 -14.54 -8.33
C TYR A 111 -1.57 -13.24 -9.07
N VAL A 112 -1.63 -13.30 -10.40
CA VAL A 112 -1.30 -12.17 -11.29
C VAL A 112 -2.45 -11.87 -12.25
N LEU A 113 -2.76 -10.58 -12.39
CA LEU A 113 -3.60 -10.03 -13.45
C LEU A 113 -2.76 -9.13 -14.37
N GLU A 114 -3.10 -9.09 -15.64
CA GLU A 114 -2.48 -8.24 -16.67
C GLU A 114 -3.56 -7.40 -17.35
N SER A 115 -3.37 -6.09 -17.49
CA SER A 115 -4.31 -5.25 -18.24
C SER A 115 -4.23 -5.52 -19.74
N GLU A 116 -5.38 -5.53 -20.41
CA GLU A 116 -5.46 -5.75 -21.87
C GLU A 116 -4.83 -4.60 -22.68
N ALA A 117 -4.79 -3.40 -22.09
CA ALA A 117 -4.24 -2.19 -22.69
C ALA A 117 -3.51 -1.34 -21.65
N ASP A 118 -2.92 -0.22 -22.09
CA ASP A 118 -2.35 0.79 -21.18
C ASP A 118 -3.45 1.64 -20.53
N ASP A 119 -4.35 0.98 -19.81
CA ASP A 119 -5.45 1.57 -19.04
C ASP A 119 -5.60 0.80 -17.72
N VAL A 120 -5.31 1.46 -16.60
CA VAL A 120 -5.37 0.86 -15.26
C VAL A 120 -6.79 0.51 -14.82
N LEU A 121 -7.80 1.14 -15.40
CA LEU A 121 -9.21 0.86 -15.13
C LEU A 121 -9.84 -0.03 -16.21
N GLY A 122 -9.04 -0.47 -17.18
CA GLY A 122 -9.46 -1.34 -18.27
C GLY A 122 -9.72 -2.79 -17.83
N ALA A 123 -9.96 -3.64 -18.82
CA ALA A 123 -10.12 -5.07 -18.59
C ALA A 123 -8.79 -5.74 -18.21
N TYR A 124 -8.88 -6.78 -17.38
CA TYR A 124 -7.74 -7.56 -16.91
C TYR A 124 -7.87 -9.04 -17.25
N VAL A 125 -6.76 -9.64 -17.67
CA VAL A 125 -6.61 -11.07 -17.93
C VAL A 125 -5.97 -11.75 -16.73
N PHE A 126 -6.61 -12.81 -16.22
CA PHE A 126 -6.05 -13.63 -15.15
C PHE A 126 -4.93 -14.52 -15.68
N LYS A 127 -3.72 -14.36 -15.14
CA LYS A 127 -2.51 -15.09 -15.58
C LYS A 127 -2.22 -16.34 -14.76
N GLY A 128 -2.97 -16.58 -13.68
CA GLY A 128 -2.75 -17.70 -12.77
C GLY A 128 -1.81 -17.36 -11.62
N ALA A 129 -1.34 -18.41 -10.93
CA ALA A 129 -0.43 -18.29 -9.81
C ALA A 129 1.00 -18.04 -10.28
N LEU A 130 1.70 -17.12 -9.61
CA LEU A 130 3.15 -16.97 -9.71
C LEU A 130 3.79 -17.83 -8.62
N GLU A 131 4.22 -19.03 -9.00
CA GLU A 131 4.62 -20.09 -8.06
C GLU A 131 5.98 -19.79 -7.40
N THR A 132 5.94 -19.43 -6.11
CA THR A 132 7.13 -19.26 -5.27
C THR A 132 7.65 -20.59 -4.69
N GLY A 133 6.84 -21.65 -4.75
CA GLY A 133 7.11 -22.95 -4.13
C GLY A 133 6.75 -23.05 -2.65
N ARG A 134 6.24 -21.97 -2.03
CA ARG A 134 5.88 -21.90 -0.60
C ARG A 134 4.52 -21.22 -0.38
N ALA A 135 3.91 -21.42 0.79
CA ALA A 135 2.71 -20.65 1.15
C ALA A 135 3.08 -19.17 1.23
N SER A 136 2.54 -18.34 0.33
CA SER A 136 3.01 -16.97 0.15
C SER A 136 1.89 -15.94 0.11
N ILE A 137 2.14 -14.79 0.72
CA ILE A 137 1.22 -13.64 0.81
C ILE A 137 1.96 -12.33 0.49
N ASP A 138 1.20 -11.23 0.48
CA ASP A 138 1.66 -9.84 0.42
C ASP A 138 2.68 -9.51 -0.69
N PRO A 139 2.33 -9.75 -1.96
CA PRO A 139 3.22 -9.46 -3.07
C PRO A 139 3.41 -7.96 -3.29
N SER A 140 4.65 -7.53 -3.57
CA SER A 140 4.99 -6.15 -3.92
C SER A 140 6.25 -6.11 -4.77
N ILE A 141 6.44 -5.07 -5.58
CA ILE A 141 7.58 -4.97 -6.49
C ILE A 141 8.65 -4.03 -5.93
N LEU A 142 9.89 -4.51 -5.94
CA LEU A 142 11.09 -3.70 -5.79
C LEU A 142 11.73 -3.50 -7.17
N VAL A 143 12.18 -2.27 -7.44
CA VAL A 143 12.92 -1.91 -8.65
C VAL A 143 14.32 -1.46 -8.24
N VAL A 144 15.34 -2.16 -8.74
CA VAL A 144 16.74 -1.77 -8.56
C VAL A 144 17.41 -1.73 -9.93
N GLY A 145 17.88 -0.54 -10.32
CA GLY A 145 18.36 -0.30 -11.67
C GLY A 145 17.26 -0.50 -12.71
N LYS A 146 17.41 -1.48 -13.60
CA LYS A 146 16.42 -1.85 -14.63
C LYS A 146 15.70 -3.17 -14.31
N SER A 147 15.98 -3.76 -13.15
CA SER A 147 15.46 -5.07 -12.79
C SER A 147 14.29 -4.94 -11.81
N HIS A 148 13.27 -5.77 -12.04
CA HIS A 148 12.13 -5.92 -11.16
C HIS A 148 12.32 -7.17 -10.30
N TYR A 149 11.92 -7.06 -9.05
CA TYR A 149 11.97 -8.15 -8.07
C TYR A 149 10.63 -8.21 -7.37
N LEU A 150 10.05 -9.41 -7.25
CA LEU A 150 8.91 -9.64 -6.40
C LEU A 150 9.40 -9.80 -4.97
N MET A 151 8.97 -8.91 -4.08
CA MET A 151 8.99 -9.14 -2.65
C MET A 151 7.70 -9.86 -2.26
N TYR A 152 7.81 -10.83 -1.35
CA TYR A 152 6.68 -11.61 -0.86
C TYR A 152 6.96 -12.16 0.53
N VAL A 153 5.92 -12.66 1.19
CA VAL A 153 6.01 -13.15 2.56
C VAL A 153 5.69 -14.63 2.59
N THR A 154 6.52 -15.44 3.23
CA THR A 154 6.21 -16.87 3.45
C THR A 154 5.64 -17.11 4.83
N VAL A 155 4.61 -17.95 4.93
CA VAL A 155 3.82 -18.15 6.17
C VAL A 155 3.77 -19.61 6.63
N ASP A 156 4.70 -20.45 6.16
CA ASP A 156 4.72 -21.89 6.42
C ASP A 156 5.85 -22.36 7.37
N SER A 157 6.65 -21.43 7.92
CA SER A 157 7.78 -21.70 8.84
C SER A 157 7.45 -21.44 10.32
N GLY A 158 6.23 -21.02 10.65
CA GLY A 158 5.87 -20.58 12.01
C GLY A 158 6.24 -19.12 12.30
N ALA A 159 6.76 -18.41 11.30
CA ALA A 159 6.93 -16.97 11.25
C ALA A 159 6.46 -16.45 9.87
N ASN A 160 6.17 -15.15 9.78
CA ASN A 160 6.06 -14.48 8.49
C ASN A 160 7.44 -13.91 8.14
N ASP A 161 8.04 -14.48 7.09
CA ASP A 161 9.38 -14.12 6.62
C ASP A 161 9.27 -13.34 5.31
N THR A 162 10.01 -12.23 5.16
CA THR A 162 10.03 -11.45 3.91
C THR A 162 11.16 -11.92 2.99
N TRP A 163 10.74 -12.36 1.80
CA TRP A 163 11.59 -12.84 0.72
C TRP A 163 11.56 -11.89 -0.47
N ILE A 164 12.57 -12.02 -1.32
CA ILE A 164 12.66 -11.33 -2.60
C ILE A 164 13.10 -12.32 -3.69
N ARG A 165 12.56 -12.20 -4.91
CA ARG A 165 12.96 -13.00 -6.06
C ARG A 165 12.92 -12.17 -7.33
N LYS A 166 13.98 -12.26 -8.13
CA LYS A 166 14.10 -11.50 -9.37
C LYS A 166 13.08 -11.99 -10.40
N LEU A 167 12.46 -11.06 -11.12
CA LEU A 167 11.54 -11.35 -12.21
C LEU A 167 12.29 -11.38 -13.53
N LYS A 168 12.07 -12.44 -14.31
CA LYS A 168 12.46 -12.53 -15.72
C LYS A 168 11.41 -11.88 -16.61
N THR A 169 10.14 -12.12 -16.28
CA THR A 169 8.96 -11.44 -16.82
C THR A 169 8.02 -11.16 -15.65
N PRO A 170 6.96 -10.35 -15.81
CA PRO A 170 5.98 -10.13 -14.74
C PRO A 170 5.31 -11.41 -14.20
N THR A 171 5.41 -12.54 -14.91
CA THR A 171 4.84 -13.85 -14.53
C THR A 171 5.86 -14.98 -14.42
N GLU A 172 7.17 -14.69 -14.49
CA GLU A 172 8.24 -15.70 -14.45
C GLU A 172 9.41 -15.21 -13.61
N PHE A 173 9.95 -16.07 -12.76
CA PHE A 173 11.13 -15.77 -11.95
C PHE A 173 12.44 -16.07 -12.68
N ASP A 174 13.48 -15.32 -12.32
CA ASP A 174 14.88 -15.54 -12.71
C ASP A 174 15.67 -16.06 -11.49
N GLY A 175 15.90 -17.38 -11.41
CA GLY A 175 16.64 -18.00 -10.31
C GLY A 175 15.82 -18.19 -9.02
N GLU A 176 16.50 -18.43 -7.89
CA GLU A 176 15.89 -18.71 -6.58
C GLU A 176 15.55 -17.43 -5.79
N GLY A 177 14.68 -17.57 -4.78
CA GLY A 177 14.37 -16.49 -3.84
C GLY A 177 15.44 -16.31 -2.76
N ALA A 178 15.54 -15.11 -2.20
CA ALA A 178 16.42 -14.78 -1.08
C ALA A 178 15.61 -14.22 0.10
N LEU A 179 15.97 -14.63 1.33
CA LEU A 179 15.40 -14.09 2.56
C LEU A 179 16.05 -12.74 2.88
N ILE A 180 15.27 -11.68 3.04
CA ILE A 180 15.79 -10.33 3.34
C ILE A 180 15.35 -9.78 4.69
N ALA A 181 14.31 -10.35 5.30
CA ALA A 181 13.87 -10.01 6.64
C ALA A 181 13.29 -11.23 7.35
N HIS A 182 13.71 -11.43 8.60
CA HIS A 182 13.14 -12.37 9.54
C HIS A 182 12.88 -11.65 10.87
N PRO A 183 11.77 -11.94 11.59
CA PRO A 183 11.49 -11.36 12.90
C PRO A 183 12.55 -11.73 13.96
N GLU A 184 13.37 -10.75 14.35
CA GLU A 184 14.47 -10.89 15.29
C GLU A 184 14.16 -10.19 16.62
N ALA A 185 13.58 -8.99 16.55
CA ALA A 185 13.32 -8.14 17.70
C ALA A 185 12.00 -8.49 18.43
N GLY A 186 11.89 -8.08 19.70
CA GLY A 186 10.69 -8.34 20.50
C GLY A 186 9.42 -7.67 19.94
N TRP A 187 9.57 -6.48 19.36
CA TRP A 187 8.46 -5.73 18.75
C TRP A 187 7.94 -6.37 17.45
N GLU A 188 8.68 -7.33 16.87
CA GLU A 188 8.28 -8.08 15.67
C GLU A 188 7.51 -9.36 16.03
N LYS A 189 7.32 -9.65 17.33
CA LYS A 189 6.93 -10.99 17.83
C LYS A 189 5.56 -11.03 18.55
N GLY A 190 4.65 -10.12 18.21
CA GLY A 190 3.30 -10.10 18.76
C GLY A 190 3.19 -9.36 20.09
N GLU A 191 4.03 -8.32 20.28
CA GLU A 191 3.96 -7.42 21.44
C GLU A 191 2.51 -6.94 21.66
N GLY A 192 2.02 -6.92 22.89
CA GLY A 192 0.64 -6.48 23.18
C GLY A 192 -0.45 -7.51 22.88
N THR A 193 -0.10 -8.77 22.60
CA THR A 193 -1.05 -9.89 22.51
C THR A 193 -0.64 -11.04 23.43
N THR A 194 -1.53 -12.01 23.61
CA THR A 194 -1.23 -13.27 24.32
C THR A 194 -0.50 -14.29 23.43
N ARG A 195 -0.29 -13.99 22.14
CA ARG A 195 0.29 -14.90 21.16
C ARG A 195 1.67 -14.39 20.74
N ASN A 196 2.70 -15.21 20.95
CA ASN A 196 3.99 -14.99 20.31
C ASN A 196 3.88 -15.36 18.83
N TYR A 197 3.67 -14.36 17.97
CA TYR A 197 3.52 -14.55 16.52
C TYR A 197 4.57 -13.66 15.80
N PRO A 198 5.72 -14.22 15.42
CA PRO A 198 6.78 -13.51 14.72
C PRO A 198 6.34 -13.13 13.31
N VAL A 199 6.30 -11.84 13.00
CA VAL A 199 5.83 -11.32 11.72
C VAL A 199 6.73 -10.23 11.19
N ASP A 200 7.23 -10.44 9.96
CA ASP A 200 7.68 -9.41 9.03
C ASP A 200 6.87 -9.62 7.74
N GLU A 201 5.92 -8.73 7.46
CA GLU A 201 5.03 -8.88 6.32
C GLU A 201 4.79 -7.58 5.56
N GLY A 202 4.05 -7.65 4.46
CA GLY A 202 3.67 -6.46 3.72
C GLY A 202 4.81 -5.56 3.27
N PRO A 203 5.83 -6.06 2.56
CA PRO A 203 6.94 -5.23 2.10
C PRO A 203 6.47 -4.20 1.07
N THR A 204 6.92 -2.96 1.21
CA THR A 204 6.70 -1.88 0.24
C THR A 204 8.00 -1.13 0.00
N ALA A 205 8.37 -0.96 -1.27
CA ALA A 205 9.55 -0.20 -1.64
C ALA A 205 9.33 1.31 -1.47
N LEU A 206 10.36 2.02 -1.01
CA LEU A 206 10.41 3.46 -0.92
C LEU A 206 11.80 3.97 -1.35
N TYR A 207 11.84 5.03 -2.15
CA TYR A 207 13.09 5.54 -2.73
C TYR A 207 13.27 7.03 -2.41
N HIS A 208 14.47 7.43 -1.99
CA HIS A 208 14.80 8.83 -1.75
C HIS A 208 16.30 9.08 -1.74
N GLY A 209 16.75 10.16 -2.36
CA GLY A 209 18.16 10.58 -2.32
C GLY A 209 19.15 9.51 -2.82
N GLY A 210 18.74 8.68 -3.78
CA GLY A 210 19.55 7.55 -4.28
C GLY A 210 19.59 6.33 -3.36
N LYS A 211 18.84 6.34 -2.25
CA LYS A 211 18.67 5.21 -1.34
C LYS A 211 17.41 4.41 -1.69
N THR A 212 17.47 3.13 -1.39
CA THR A 212 16.35 2.19 -1.49
C THR A 212 16.01 1.66 -0.12
N PHE A 213 14.73 1.77 0.23
CA PHE A 213 14.17 1.28 1.47
C PHE A 213 13.09 0.24 1.18
N VAL A 214 12.92 -0.70 2.10
CA VAL A 214 11.73 -1.56 2.18
C VAL A 214 11.09 -1.33 3.54
N VAL A 215 9.87 -0.82 3.52
CA VAL A 215 9.04 -0.70 4.72
C VAL A 215 8.22 -1.97 4.82
N PHE A 216 8.21 -2.60 5.99
CA PHE A 216 7.45 -3.82 6.26
C PHE A 216 6.61 -3.61 7.51
N SER A 217 5.55 -4.38 7.68
CA SER A 217 4.82 -4.44 8.94
C SER A 217 5.38 -5.52 9.84
N ALA A 218 5.28 -5.33 11.16
CA ALA A 218 5.67 -6.35 12.12
C ALA A 218 4.67 -6.53 13.26
N SER A 219 4.79 -7.65 13.99
CA SER A 219 3.80 -8.21 14.93
C SER A 219 2.50 -8.69 14.26
N ASP A 220 1.61 -9.33 15.01
CA ASP A 220 0.30 -9.80 14.51
C ASP A 220 -0.64 -8.60 14.24
N THR A 221 -1.39 -8.62 13.13
CA THR A 221 -2.46 -7.64 12.84
C THR A 221 -3.54 -7.58 13.92
N ALA A 222 -3.72 -8.67 14.69
CA ALA A 222 -4.59 -8.65 15.86
C ALA A 222 -4.04 -7.76 16.99
N SER A 223 -2.72 -7.55 17.04
CA SER A 223 -2.07 -6.72 18.04
C SER A 223 -2.41 -5.23 17.89
N PRO A 224 -2.67 -4.50 18.98
CA PRO A 224 -2.63 -3.04 18.94
C PRO A 224 -1.22 -2.47 18.70
N ARG A 225 -0.18 -3.31 18.73
CA ARG A 225 1.24 -2.96 18.49
C ARG A 225 1.75 -3.36 17.12
N TYR A 226 0.88 -3.80 16.21
CA TYR A 226 1.23 -3.87 14.78
C TYR A 226 1.86 -2.54 14.34
N CYS A 227 2.99 -2.59 13.67
CA CYS A 227 3.81 -1.40 13.41
C CYS A 227 4.62 -1.55 12.13
N LEU A 228 5.26 -0.46 11.68
CA LEU A 228 6.16 -0.50 10.52
C LEU A 228 7.63 -0.60 10.96
N GLY A 229 8.36 -1.52 10.34
CA GLY A 229 9.82 -1.62 10.33
C GLY A 229 10.42 -1.07 9.04
N LEU A 230 11.76 -1.00 8.99
CA LEU A 230 12.50 -0.45 7.84
C LEU A 230 13.75 -1.29 7.56
N LEU A 231 13.91 -1.69 6.31
CA LEU A 231 15.16 -2.18 5.74
C LEU A 231 15.77 -1.10 4.84
N THR A 232 17.08 -0.91 4.91
CA THR A 232 17.84 -0.03 4.02
C THR A 232 18.81 -0.85 3.19
N LEU A 233 18.73 -0.75 1.86
CA LEU A 233 19.69 -1.39 0.96
C LEU A 233 20.99 -0.57 0.94
N VAL A 234 22.09 -1.18 1.38
CA VAL A 234 23.43 -0.55 1.39
C VAL A 234 24.38 -1.14 0.34
N GLY A 235 24.02 -2.28 -0.25
CA GLY A 235 24.75 -2.87 -1.38
C GLY A 235 24.06 -2.64 -2.72
N LYS A 236 24.60 -3.26 -3.77
CA LYS A 236 24.05 -3.14 -5.14
C LYS A 236 23.00 -4.20 -5.47
N ASP A 237 23.15 -5.40 -4.92
CA ASP A 237 22.29 -6.53 -5.22
C ASP A 237 21.26 -6.72 -4.09
N PRO A 238 19.97 -6.49 -4.34
CA PRO A 238 18.93 -6.66 -3.33
C PRO A 238 18.67 -8.14 -2.97
N MET A 239 19.20 -9.10 -3.74
CA MET A 239 19.08 -10.53 -3.45
C MET A 239 20.12 -11.03 -2.42
N VAL A 240 21.09 -10.20 -2.03
CA VAL A 240 22.10 -10.57 -1.02
C VAL A 240 21.62 -10.12 0.36
N PRO A 241 21.32 -11.03 1.30
CA PRO A 241 20.77 -10.67 2.61
C PRO A 241 21.64 -9.65 3.38
N GLY A 242 22.97 -9.82 3.32
CA GLY A 242 23.94 -8.92 3.96
C GLY A 242 23.99 -7.50 3.39
N ASN A 243 23.29 -7.22 2.28
CA ASN A 243 23.16 -5.87 1.74
C ASN A 243 22.01 -5.07 2.38
N TRP A 244 21.23 -5.68 3.28
CA TRP A 244 20.13 -5.01 3.97
C TRP A 244 20.48 -4.72 5.43
N ILE A 245 20.30 -3.46 5.84
CA ILE A 245 20.36 -3.06 7.25
C ILE A 245 18.93 -2.89 7.76
N LYS A 246 18.56 -3.67 8.79
CA LYS A 246 17.29 -3.54 9.49
C LYS A 246 17.38 -2.50 10.60
N THR A 247 16.46 -1.55 10.63
CA THR A 247 16.33 -0.57 11.73
C THR A 247 15.90 -1.31 13.00
N PRO A 248 16.59 -1.11 14.15
CA PRO A 248 16.36 -1.92 15.35
C PRO A 248 15.06 -1.61 16.10
N HIS A 249 14.30 -0.61 15.67
CA HIS A 249 13.09 -0.10 16.33
C HIS A 249 12.00 0.15 15.28
N PRO A 250 10.70 0.14 15.65
CA PRO A 250 9.63 0.55 14.76
C PRO A 250 9.85 1.99 14.26
N VAL A 251 9.60 2.22 12.97
CA VAL A 251 9.65 3.55 12.34
C VAL A 251 8.28 4.23 12.28
N PHE A 252 7.21 3.49 12.57
CA PHE A 252 5.85 4.00 12.72
C PHE A 252 5.06 3.03 13.60
N ALA A 253 4.47 3.51 14.69
CA ALA A 253 3.81 2.65 15.69
C ALA A 253 2.52 3.28 16.20
N TRP A 254 1.77 2.54 16.99
CA TRP A 254 0.53 2.97 17.64
C TRP A 254 0.66 4.33 18.36
N SER A 255 -0.46 5.06 18.40
CA SER A 255 -0.58 6.37 19.06
C SER A 255 -1.86 6.38 19.91
N PRO A 256 -1.77 5.97 21.19
CA PRO A 256 -2.91 5.98 22.12
C PRO A 256 -3.53 7.37 22.28
N GLU A 257 -2.71 8.42 22.27
CA GLU A 257 -3.15 9.81 22.36
C GLU A 257 -4.04 10.25 21.19
N ASN A 258 -3.86 9.63 20.02
CA ASN A 258 -4.68 9.87 18.83
C ASN A 258 -5.71 8.76 18.58
N SER A 259 -5.80 7.79 19.50
CA SER A 259 -6.66 6.61 19.39
C SER A 259 -6.42 5.78 18.12
N ILE A 260 -5.17 5.70 17.66
CA ILE A 260 -4.78 4.90 16.49
C ILE A 260 -3.91 3.72 16.92
N PHE A 261 -4.37 2.51 16.61
CA PHE A 261 -3.79 1.26 17.09
C PHE A 261 -3.40 0.35 15.93
N GLY A 262 -2.26 -0.32 16.06
CA GLY A 262 -1.78 -1.27 15.08
C GLY A 262 -1.59 -0.72 13.66
N PRO A 263 -0.94 0.44 13.44
CA PRO A 263 -0.73 0.94 12.09
C PRO A 263 0.23 0.05 11.30
N GLY A 264 -0.16 -0.34 10.09
CA GLY A 264 0.71 -1.10 9.20
C GLY A 264 0.25 -1.12 7.75
N ARG A 265 0.92 -1.98 6.95
CA ARG A 265 0.81 -2.06 5.49
C ARG A 265 0.97 -0.69 4.84
N GLY A 266 2.09 -0.04 5.16
CA GLY A 266 2.43 1.30 4.69
C GLY A 266 2.72 1.32 3.19
N THR A 267 2.09 2.24 2.46
CA THR A 267 2.36 2.51 1.05
C THR A 267 2.48 4.00 0.78
N PHE A 268 3.13 4.35 -0.33
CA PHE A 268 3.69 5.68 -0.50
C PHE A 268 3.30 6.29 -1.84
N ALA A 269 2.97 7.58 -1.82
CA ALA A 269 2.75 8.37 -3.01
C ALA A 269 3.45 9.72 -2.89
N LYS A 270 3.90 10.25 -4.03
CA LYS A 270 4.31 11.64 -4.13
C LYS A 270 3.12 12.46 -4.60
N GLY A 271 2.73 13.46 -3.82
CA GLY A 271 1.70 14.44 -4.15
C GLY A 271 2.10 15.29 -5.36
N LYS A 272 1.12 15.89 -6.03
CA LYS A 272 1.36 16.83 -7.16
C LYS A 272 2.09 18.10 -6.70
N ASP A 273 1.97 18.44 -5.42
CA ASP A 273 2.71 19.49 -4.71
C ASP A 273 4.16 19.10 -4.34
N GLY A 274 4.54 17.84 -4.58
CA GLY A 274 5.84 17.29 -4.22
C GLY A 274 5.93 16.74 -2.80
N ALA A 275 4.87 16.85 -1.98
CA ALA A 275 4.83 16.27 -0.65
C ALA A 275 4.83 14.74 -0.72
N MET A 276 5.40 14.08 0.28
CA MET A 276 5.36 12.63 0.39
C MET A 276 4.23 12.20 1.33
N TRP A 277 3.47 11.20 0.90
CA TRP A 277 2.31 10.67 1.59
C TRP A 277 2.54 9.21 1.99
N LEU A 278 2.17 8.89 3.22
CA LEU A 278 2.04 7.54 3.74
C LEU A 278 0.54 7.21 3.82
N LEU A 279 0.12 6.15 3.15
CA LEU A 279 -1.15 5.50 3.36
C LEU A 279 -0.92 4.22 4.18
N TYR A 280 -1.78 3.97 5.17
CA TYR A 280 -1.64 2.84 6.07
C TYR A 280 -3.00 2.40 6.61
N ALA A 281 -3.14 1.14 7.00
CA ALA A 281 -4.30 0.65 7.72
C ALA A 281 -4.04 0.66 9.22
N ALA A 282 -5.03 1.05 10.02
CA ALA A 282 -4.98 0.99 11.48
C ALA A 282 -6.38 0.81 12.06
N LYS A 283 -6.46 0.49 13.35
CA LYS A 283 -7.70 0.39 14.13
C LYS A 283 -7.90 1.65 14.97
N SER A 284 -9.15 1.96 15.27
CA SER A 284 -9.54 3.04 16.20
C SER A 284 -9.74 2.55 17.64
N THR A 285 -9.51 1.25 17.89
CA THR A 285 -9.57 0.61 19.22
C THR A 285 -8.37 -0.31 19.43
N ASP A 286 -8.00 -0.53 20.69
CA ASP A 286 -6.91 -1.42 21.09
C ASP A 286 -7.33 -2.89 21.21
N ALA A 287 -8.55 -3.24 20.78
CA ALA A 287 -9.06 -4.59 20.87
C ALA A 287 -8.14 -5.60 20.15
N PRO A 288 -7.83 -6.76 20.77
CA PRO A 288 -6.85 -7.72 20.25
C PRO A 288 -7.44 -8.60 19.14
N ASN A 289 -7.88 -7.98 18.05
CA ASN A 289 -8.39 -8.63 16.86
C ASN A 289 -7.99 -7.85 15.59
N ALA A 290 -8.08 -8.50 14.42
CA ALA A 290 -7.68 -7.92 13.13
C ALA A 290 -8.84 -7.21 12.39
N ALA A 291 -10.03 -7.13 12.99
CA ALA A 291 -11.20 -6.53 12.39
C ALA A 291 -11.18 -4.99 12.47
N HIS A 292 -12.05 -4.35 11.69
CA HIS A 292 -12.25 -2.89 11.71
C HIS A 292 -10.96 -2.08 11.49
N ARG A 293 -10.09 -2.56 10.59
CA ARG A 293 -8.99 -1.78 10.06
C ARG A 293 -9.52 -0.81 9.02
N GLU A 294 -9.00 0.41 9.05
CA GLU A 294 -9.38 1.51 8.16
C GLU A 294 -8.13 2.20 7.62
N ILE A 295 -8.18 2.59 6.36
CA ILE A 295 -7.09 3.26 5.65
C ILE A 295 -7.08 4.74 6.04
N ARG A 296 -5.88 5.23 6.34
CA ARG A 296 -5.58 6.62 6.64
C ARG A 296 -4.49 7.12 5.71
N ALA A 297 -4.45 8.42 5.49
CA ALA A 297 -3.40 9.12 4.76
C ALA A 297 -2.80 10.22 5.64
N GLN A 298 -1.48 10.34 5.63
CA GLN A 298 -0.78 11.49 6.21
C GLN A 298 0.50 11.81 5.47
N ARG A 299 0.91 13.07 5.50
CA ARG A 299 2.22 13.48 5.00
C ARG A 299 3.34 13.01 5.92
N PHE A 300 4.50 12.77 5.32
CA PHE A 300 5.73 12.48 6.03
C PHE A 300 6.90 13.26 5.45
N THR A 301 8.00 13.32 6.21
CA THR A 301 9.20 14.08 5.84
C THR A 301 10.42 13.19 5.79
N TRP A 302 11.59 13.76 5.49
CA TRP A 302 12.85 13.04 5.47
C TRP A 302 13.75 13.59 6.57
N ASN A 303 14.41 12.69 7.30
CA ASN A 303 15.45 13.05 8.24
C ASN A 303 16.68 13.59 7.50
N ALA A 304 17.58 14.27 8.22
CA ALA A 304 18.80 14.83 7.64
C ALA A 304 19.74 13.76 7.03
N ASP A 305 19.67 12.51 7.52
CA ASP A 305 20.43 11.38 6.97
C ASP A 305 19.76 10.72 5.75
N GLY A 306 18.61 11.24 5.31
CA GLY A 306 17.83 10.75 4.17
C GLY A 306 16.91 9.57 4.48
N THR A 307 16.78 9.14 5.74
CA THR A 307 15.77 8.14 6.14
C THR A 307 14.37 8.75 6.24
N PRO A 308 13.29 7.99 6.04
CA PRO A 308 11.93 8.51 6.17
C PRO A 308 11.59 8.84 7.62
N ASN A 309 10.85 9.93 7.82
CA ASN A 309 10.27 10.32 9.09
C ASN A 309 8.74 10.36 8.97
N PHE A 310 8.11 9.24 9.33
CA PHE A 310 6.66 9.07 9.31
C PHE A 310 5.92 9.79 10.44
N GLY A 311 6.64 10.25 11.46
CA GLY A 311 6.06 10.81 12.68
C GLY A 311 5.23 9.78 13.44
N SER A 312 4.17 10.24 14.09
CA SER A 312 3.14 9.39 14.71
C SER A 312 1.85 9.39 13.89
N PRO A 313 1.02 8.33 13.98
CA PRO A 313 -0.33 8.34 13.44
C PRO A 313 -1.11 9.57 13.91
N LYS A 314 -1.77 10.26 12.97
CA LYS A 314 -2.60 11.42 13.27
C LYS A 314 -4.00 10.99 13.72
N LYS A 315 -4.62 11.83 14.56
CA LYS A 315 -6.02 11.65 14.99
C LYS A 315 -6.94 11.71 13.77
N ASP A 316 -7.99 10.88 13.81
CA ASP A 316 -9.06 10.93 12.81
C ASP A 316 -9.74 12.30 12.76
N GLY A 317 -10.26 12.64 11.59
CA GLY A 317 -10.77 13.96 11.28
C GLY A 317 -10.06 14.58 10.07
N PRO A 318 -10.30 15.90 9.83
CA PRO A 318 -9.82 16.57 8.64
C PRO A 318 -8.30 16.44 8.46
N ILE A 319 -7.87 16.10 7.26
CA ILE A 319 -6.47 16.05 6.87
C ILE A 319 -6.01 17.49 6.61
N GLU A 320 -4.92 17.87 7.26
CA GLU A 320 -4.31 19.19 7.05
C GLU A 320 -3.57 19.22 5.70
N PRO A 321 -3.75 20.29 4.91
CA PRO A 321 -3.17 20.43 3.58
C PRO A 321 -1.69 20.81 3.58
#